data_AF-A0A959WTS3-F1
#
_entry.id   AF-A0A959WTS3-F1
#
_cell.length_a   1.000
_cell.length_b   1.000
_cell.length_c   1.000
_cell.angle_alpha   90.00
_cell.angle_beta   90.00
_cell.angle_gamma   90.00
#
_symmetry.space_group_name_H-M   'P 1'
#
loop_
_entity.id
_entity.type
_entity.pdbx_description
1 polymer ?
#
loop_
_entity_poly.entity_id
_entity_poly.type
_entity_poly.pdbx_seq_one_letter_code
_entity_poly.pdbx_strand_id
1 'polypeptide(L)'
;MSTWTFITNHARVMMVISQDPTVRLRDIASSLDITERAAQRIVTELVDEGYLSRKREGRRNTYTVHPDKRLRATPATSTKIGEFVDLLLENENPLALAS
;
A
#
# COMPACT_ATOMS: atom_id res chain seq x y z
N MET A 1 7.72 13.29 15.13
CA MET A 1 7.93 12.15 16.06
C MET A 1 7.33 10.94 15.40
N SER A 2 8.00 9.78 15.32
CA SER A 2 7.39 8.61 14.69
C SER A 2 6.29 8.06 15.60
N THR A 3 5.04 8.34 15.27
CA THR A 3 3.89 7.66 15.88
C THR A 3 4.03 6.17 15.66
N TRP A 4 3.96 5.38 16.72
CA TRP A 4 4.02 3.92 16.63
C TRP A 4 2.83 3.42 15.80
N THR A 5 3.09 2.71 14.70
CA THR A 5 2.05 2.08 13.87
C THR A 5 2.19 0.57 13.87
N PHE A 6 1.06 -0.14 13.85
CA PHE A 6 1.05 -1.61 13.78
C PHE A 6 1.54 -2.14 12.43
N ILE A 7 1.26 -1.40 11.35
CA ILE A 7 1.66 -1.76 9.99
C ILE A 7 2.81 -0.87 9.51
N THR A 8 3.66 -1.43 8.66
CA THR A 8 4.82 -0.73 8.08
C THR A 8 4.37 0.36 7.11
N ASN A 9 5.25 1.33 6.82
CA ASN A 9 4.96 2.33 5.81
C ASN A 9 4.76 1.71 4.40
N HIS A 10 5.37 0.55 4.09
CA HIS A 10 5.09 -0.17 2.84
C HIS A 10 3.63 -0.60 2.73
N ALA A 11 3.08 -1.20 3.79
CA ALA A 11 1.67 -1.58 3.83
C ALA A 11 0.75 -0.35 3.72
N ARG A 12 1.07 0.74 4.42
CA ARG A 12 0.31 1.99 4.36
C ARG A 12 0.34 2.62 2.97
N VAL A 13 1.50 2.66 2.30
CA VAL A 13 1.62 3.13 0.91
C VAL A 13 0.82 2.25 -0.04
N MET A 14 0.86 0.93 0.15
CA MET A 14 0.08 -0.03 -0.63
C MET A 14 -1.43 0.26 -0.53
N MET A 15 -1.95 0.51 0.68
CA MET A 15 -3.36 0.88 0.89
C MET A 15 -3.74 2.16 0.14
N VAL A 16 -2.92 3.21 0.24
CA VAL A 16 -3.21 4.51 -0.41
C VAL A 16 -3.26 4.35 -1.93
N ILE A 17 -2.30 3.63 -2.52
CA ILE A 17 -2.26 3.38 -3.97
C ILE A 17 -3.42 2.48 -4.42
N SER A 18 -3.86 1.54 -3.57
CA SER A 18 -4.98 0.65 -3.89
C SER A 18 -6.31 1.40 -3.93
N GLN A 19 -6.45 2.47 -3.12
CA GLN A 19 -7.63 3.35 -3.14
C GLN A 19 -7.61 4.36 -4.30
N ASP A 20 -6.44 4.96 -4.59
CA ASP A 20 -6.24 5.86 -5.73
C ASP A 20 -4.98 5.47 -6.52
N PRO A 21 -5.14 4.73 -7.63
CA PRO A 21 -4.04 4.36 -8.52
C PRO A 21 -3.29 5.53 -9.15
N THR A 22 -3.84 6.75 -9.10
CA THR A 22 -3.27 7.96 -9.71
C THR A 22 -2.68 8.95 -8.69
N VAL A 23 -2.64 8.54 -7.42
CA VAL A 23 -2.17 9.35 -6.29
C VAL A 23 -0.73 9.83 -6.50
N ARG A 24 -0.43 11.08 -6.13
CA ARG A 24 0.91 11.64 -6.27
C ARG A 24 1.77 11.29 -5.06
N LEU A 25 3.07 11.12 -5.25
CA LEU A 25 4.02 10.83 -4.16
C LEU A 25 3.96 11.84 -3.01
N ARG A 26 3.81 13.13 -3.31
CA ARG A 26 3.63 14.18 -2.29
C ARG A 26 2.35 14.01 -1.47
N ASP A 27 1.28 13.51 -2.09
CA ASP A 27 -0.02 13.34 -1.44
C ASP A 27 0.02 12.07 -0.56
N ILE A 28 0.70 11.00 -1.00
CA ILE A 28 1.07 9.83 -0.16
C ILE A 28 1.90 10.26 1.05
N ALA A 29 2.92 11.08 0.83
CA ALA A 29 3.82 11.53 1.88
C ALA A 29 3.06 12.31 2.96
N SER A 30 2.20 13.24 2.52
CA SER A 30 1.36 14.05 3.40
C SER A 30 0.33 13.21 4.17
N SER A 31 -0.31 12.22 3.52
CA SER A 31 -1.33 11.39 4.16
C SER A 31 -0.76 10.42 5.20
N LEU A 32 0.51 10.01 5.04
CA LEU A 32 1.15 9.04 5.90
C LEU A 32 2.08 9.63 6.96
N ASP A 33 2.24 10.96 6.97
CA ASP A 33 3.22 11.70 7.79
C ASP A 33 4.66 11.19 7.59
N ILE A 34 5.06 11.06 6.32
CA ILE A 34 6.42 10.68 5.91
C ILE A 34 6.99 11.70 4.93
N THR A 35 8.30 11.66 4.68
CA THR A 35 8.90 12.54 3.67
C THR A 35 8.57 12.07 2.24
N GLU A 36 8.52 13.00 1.28
CA GLU A 36 8.32 12.65 -0.13
C GLU A 36 9.42 11.70 -0.65
N ARG A 37 10.66 11.87 -0.17
CA ARG A 37 11.77 10.95 -0.45
C ARG A 37 11.49 9.54 0.10
N ALA A 38 10.91 9.42 1.30
CA ALA A 38 10.53 8.13 1.86
C ALA A 38 9.41 7.47 1.05
N ALA A 39 8.38 8.23 0.67
CA ALA A 39 7.31 7.75 -0.21
C ALA A 39 7.86 7.26 -1.56
N GLN A 40 8.75 8.04 -2.19
CA GLN A 40 9.41 7.66 -3.43
C GLN A 40 10.21 6.36 -3.28
N ARG A 41 11.03 6.24 -2.22
CA ARG A 41 11.83 5.03 -1.95
C ARG A 41 10.93 3.81 -1.78
N ILE A 42 9.88 3.91 -0.97
CA ILE A 42 8.95 2.81 -0.71
C ILE A 42 8.24 2.37 -2.00
N VAL A 43 7.77 3.32 -2.81
CA VAL A 43 7.14 2.99 -4.10
C VAL A 43 8.11 2.31 -5.04
N THR A 44 9.36 2.78 -5.12
CA THR A 44 10.40 2.12 -5.91
C THR A 44 10.64 0.69 -5.43
N GLU A 45 10.80 0.47 -4.12
CA GLU A 45 10.98 -0.88 -3.55
C GLU A 45 9.79 -1.79 -3.86
N LEU A 46 8.55 -1.30 -3.74
CA LEU A 46 7.36 -2.07 -4.10
C LEU A 46 7.33 -2.42 -5.60
N VAL A 47 7.81 -1.54 -6.47
CA VAL A 47 7.91 -1.77 -7.92
C VAL A 47 9.02 -2.76 -8.25
N ASP A 48 10.22 -2.56 -7.71
CA ASP A 48 11.39 -3.40 -7.96
C ASP A 48 11.13 -4.83 -7.50
N GLU A 49 10.41 -4.99 -6.39
CA GLU A 49 10.02 -6.30 -5.93
C GLU A 49 8.90 -6.90 -6.78
N GLY A 50 8.10 -6.09 -7.48
CA GLY A 50 6.97 -6.53 -8.31
C GLY A 50 5.63 -6.61 -7.58
N TYR A 51 5.47 -5.92 -6.45
CA TYR A 51 4.15 -5.71 -5.83
C TYR A 51 3.33 -4.63 -6.56
N LEU A 52 4.04 -3.69 -7.18
CA LEU A 52 3.48 -2.64 -8.01
C LEU A 52 4.11 -2.67 -9.39
N SER A 53 3.38 -2.17 -10.38
CA SER A 53 3.97 -1.61 -11.60
C SER A 53 3.59 -0.14 -11.70
N ARG A 54 4.44 0.62 -12.40
CA ARG A 54 4.28 2.07 -12.58
C ARG A 54 4.31 2.37 -14.07
N LYS A 55 3.25 3.01 -14.56
CA LYS A 55 3.17 3.52 -15.93
C LYS A 55 3.10 5.04 -15.90
N ARG A 56 3.90 5.70 -16.74
CA ARG A 56 3.84 7.16 -16.88
C ARG A 56 2.75 7.54 -17.88
N GLU A 57 1.81 8.37 -17.46
CA GLU A 57 0.74 8.92 -18.28
C GLU A 57 0.84 10.45 -18.27
N GLY A 58 1.53 10.99 -19.28
CA GLY A 58 1.86 12.41 -19.39
C GLY A 58 2.77 12.89 -18.24
N ARG A 59 2.23 13.76 -17.38
CA ARG A 59 2.93 14.29 -16.18
C ARG A 59 2.66 13.48 -14.92
N ARG A 60 1.79 12.46 -14.98
CA ARG A 60 1.40 11.64 -13.82
C ARG A 60 1.91 10.21 -13.97
N ASN A 61 2.00 9.53 -12.84
CA ASN A 61 2.15 8.09 -12.81
C ASN A 61 0.79 7.48 -12.49
N THR A 62 0.52 6.34 -13.11
CA THR A 62 -0.57 5.43 -12.75
C THR A 62 0.09 4.15 -12.25
N TYR A 63 -0.36 3.68 -11.10
CA TYR A 63 0.16 2.49 -10.43
C TYR A 63 -0.81 1.33 -10.60
N THR A 64 -0.28 0.12 -10.76
CA THR A 64 -1.09 -1.11 -10.79
C THR A 64 -0.58 -2.04 -9.70
N VAL A 65 -1.49 -2.48 -8.84
CA VAL A 65 -1.22 -3.48 -7.79
C VAL A 65 -1.21 -4.88 -8.40
N HIS A 66 -0.30 -5.73 -7.95
CA HIS A 66 -0.21 -7.14 -8.36
C HIS A 66 -0.76 -8.05 -7.25
N PRO A 67 -2.09 -8.25 -7.17
CA PRO A 67 -2.76 -8.87 -6.01
C PRO A 67 -2.33 -10.31 -5.73
N ASP A 68 -1.90 -11.06 -6.75
CA ASP A 68 -1.50 -12.46 -6.59
C ASP A 68 -0.13 -12.65 -5.96
N LYS A 69 0.66 -11.59 -5.80
CA LYS A 69 1.99 -11.69 -5.21
C LYS A 69 1.88 -11.90 -3.69
N ARG A 70 2.65 -12.84 -3.17
CA ARG A 70 2.62 -13.23 -1.74
C ARG A 70 3.35 -12.24 -0.84
N LEU A 71 2.87 -12.10 0.39
CA LEU A 71 3.56 -11.35 1.44
C LEU A 71 4.92 -11.97 1.74
N ARG A 72 5.91 -11.10 1.95
CA ARG A 72 7.24 -11.47 2.47
C ARG A 72 7.23 -11.36 3.99
N ALA A 73 6.44 -12.20 4.64
CA ALA A 73 6.40 -12.29 6.09
C ALA A 73 6.27 -13.76 6.50
N THR A 74 7.13 -14.23 7.39
CA THR A 74 6.98 -15.53 8.03
C THR A 74 6.13 -15.35 9.29
N PRO A 75 5.08 -16.16 9.56
CA PRO A 75 4.61 -17.33 8.80
C PRO A 75 3.57 -17.02 7.70
N ALA A 76 3.27 -15.75 7.41
CA ALA A 76 2.27 -15.31 6.43
C ALA A 76 2.65 -15.54 4.94
N THR A 77 3.51 -16.51 4.65
CA THR A 77 4.05 -16.79 3.31
C THR A 77 2.98 -17.24 2.30
N SER A 78 1.79 -17.65 2.76
CA SER A 78 0.67 -18.02 1.89
C SER A 78 -0.25 -16.86 1.51
N THR A 79 -0.25 -15.76 2.26
CA THR A 79 -1.19 -14.66 2.09
C THR A 79 -0.85 -13.83 0.86
N LYS A 80 -1.84 -13.58 0.02
CA LYS A 80 -1.71 -12.72 -1.17
C LYS A 80 -1.76 -11.25 -0.77
N ILE A 81 -1.08 -10.38 -1.52
CA ILE A 81 -1.12 -8.93 -1.25
C ILE A 81 -2.53 -8.37 -1.45
N GLY A 82 -3.32 -8.93 -2.38
CA GLY A 82 -4.74 -8.59 -2.54
C GLY A 82 -5.52 -8.84 -1.26
N GLU A 83 -5.51 -10.07 -0.74
CA GLU A 83 -6.18 -10.45 0.51
C GLU A 83 -5.76 -9.56 1.70
N PHE A 84 -4.48 -9.22 1.79
CA PHE A 84 -3.97 -8.35 2.84
C PHE A 84 -4.45 -6.90 2.69
N VAL A 85 -4.44 -6.36 1.47
CA VAL A 85 -4.94 -5.02 1.19
C VAL A 85 -6.44 -4.95 1.43
N ASP A 86 -7.19 -5.94 0.97
CA ASP A 86 -8.64 -6.04 1.17
C ASP A 86 -8.94 -6.05 2.68
N LEU A 87 -8.26 -6.88 3.48
CA LEU A 87 -8.39 -6.88 4.94
C LEU A 87 -8.14 -5.51 5.60
N LEU A 88 -7.21 -4.72 5.06
CA LEU A 88 -6.90 -3.40 5.59
C LEU A 88 -7.89 -2.31 5.13
N LEU A 89 -8.53 -2.51 3.98
CA LEU A 89 -9.51 -1.59 3.39
C LEU A 89 -10.95 -1.92 3.83
N GLU A 90 -11.23 -3.18 4.21
CA GLU A 90 -12.48 -3.63 4.82
C GLU A 90 -12.66 -2.99 6.20
N ASN A 91 -13.23 -1.80 6.21
CA ASN A 91 -13.83 -1.18 7.38
C ASN A 91 -15.26 -0.74 7.05
N GLU A 92 -16.14 -1.71 6.80
CA GLU A 92 -17.57 -1.55 7.03
C GLU A 92 -18.07 -2.62 8.01
N ASN A 93 -17.92 -2.31 9.30
CA ASN A 93 -18.57 -2.94 10.47
C ASN A 93 -18.06 -4.32 10.96
N PRO A 94 -16.98 -4.36 11.77
CA PRO A 94 -16.54 -5.59 12.47
C PRO A 94 -17.50 -6.09 13.58
N LEU A 95 -18.61 -5.41 13.85
CA LEU A 95 -19.63 -5.83 14.83
C LEU A 95 -20.92 -6.38 14.20
N ALA A 96 -21.04 -6.47 12.87
CA ALA A 96 -22.24 -7.01 12.21
C ALA A 96 -22.36 -8.54 12.25
N LEU A 97 -21.33 -9.25 12.73
CA LEU A 97 -21.33 -10.73 12.85
C LEU A 97 -21.61 -11.21 14.28
N ALA A 98 -21.97 -10.31 15.20
CA ALA A 98 -22.32 -10.63 16.58
C ALA A 98 -23.79 -10.25 16.90
N SER A 99 -24.72 -10.59 16.01
CA SER A 99 -26.17 -10.45 16.22
C SER A 99 -26.90 -11.70 15.76
#